data_AF-A0A5A7RG28-F1
#
_entry.id   AF-A0A5A7RG28-F1
#
_cell.length_a   1.000
_cell.length_b   1.000
_cell.length_c   1.000
_cell.angle_alpha   90.00
_cell.angle_beta   90.00
_cell.angle_gamma   90.00
#
_symmetry.space_group_name_H-M   'P 1'
#
loop_
_entity.id
_entity.type
_entity.pdbx_description
1 polymer ?
#
loop_
_entity_poly.entity_id
_entity_poly.type
_entity_poly.pdbx_seq_one_letter_code
_entity_poly.pdbx_strand_id
1 'polypeptide(L)'
;MYLKSKLSWNVVLPAEKLDIKGLMLQKAIITSLMAEFASRKASRELGYFLAVNTILSIGEGKVRQQTGDVLFPVEFSCLTFKLLAGEVLDGEVHKILKHGVFLRCGPAENVFLSHQKMEDYQYVPGENPYFINAKSSKIDKGVVVRFLVIGVRFVEAEKGFQAVGSLQGDYLGPVS
;
A
#
# COMPACT_ATOMS: atom_id res chain seq x y z
N MET A 1 0.35 -1.84 8.76
CA MET A 1 -0.94 -2.12 9.41
C MET A 1 -2.12 -1.98 8.44
N TYR A 2 -3.13 -2.85 8.54
CA TYR A 2 -4.39 -2.74 7.77
C TYR A 2 -5.41 -1.88 8.53
N LEU A 3 -6.02 -0.91 7.86
CA LEU A 3 -6.93 0.06 8.45
C LEU A 3 -8.24 0.09 7.69
N LYS A 4 -9.36 0.18 8.41
CA LYS A 4 -10.67 0.49 7.83
C LYS A 4 -10.85 2.00 7.82
N SER A 5 -11.01 2.57 6.63
CA SER A 5 -11.18 4.02 6.43
C SER A 5 -12.57 4.31 5.85
N LYS A 6 -13.16 5.46 6.18
CA LYS A 6 -14.39 5.97 5.56
C LYS A 6 -14.05 7.11 4.61
N LEU A 7 -14.67 7.12 3.44
CA LEU A 7 -14.44 8.09 2.37
C LEU A 7 -15.76 8.53 1.76
N SER A 8 -15.77 9.74 1.19
CA SER A 8 -16.86 10.29 0.40
C SER A 8 -16.31 10.79 -0.93
N TRP A 9 -16.69 10.14 -2.03
CA TRP A 9 -16.24 10.48 -3.39
C TRP A 9 -17.40 10.86 -4.28
N ASN A 10 -17.14 11.78 -5.21
CA ASN A 10 -18.10 12.19 -6.21
C ASN A 10 -17.91 11.33 -7.47
N VAL A 11 -18.82 10.38 -7.70
CA VAL A 11 -18.82 9.52 -8.87
C VAL A 11 -19.57 10.20 -10.00
N VAL A 12 -18.92 10.40 -11.15
CA VAL A 12 -19.54 11.01 -12.32
C VAL A 12 -19.97 9.93 -13.30
N LEU A 13 -21.24 9.96 -13.70
CA LEU A 13 -21.78 9.09 -14.74
C LEU A 13 -22.16 9.92 -15.99
N PRO A 14 -21.66 9.53 -17.17
CA PRO A 14 -22.09 10.11 -18.44
C PRO A 14 -23.58 9.93 -18.67
N ALA A 15 -24.21 10.90 -19.34
CA ALA A 15 -25.65 10.92 -19.57
C ALA A 15 -26.14 9.69 -20.37
N GLU A 16 -25.32 9.14 -21.26
CA GLU A 16 -25.63 7.95 -22.05
C GLU A 16 -25.81 6.69 -21.18
N LYS A 17 -25.22 6.69 -19.98
CA LYS A 17 -25.30 5.59 -19.01
C LYS A 17 -26.42 5.79 -17.99
N LEU A 18 -27.25 6.82 -18.14
CA LEU A 18 -28.36 7.13 -17.21
C LEU A 18 -29.70 6.54 -17.64
N ASP A 19 -29.85 6.06 -18.89
CA ASP A 19 -31.11 5.49 -19.41
C ASP A 19 -31.42 4.08 -18.86
N ILE A 20 -31.11 3.84 -17.58
CA ILE A 20 -31.14 2.52 -16.98
C ILE A 20 -31.92 2.54 -15.67
N LYS A 21 -32.98 1.74 -15.60
CA LYS A 21 -33.90 1.66 -14.45
C LYS A 21 -33.16 1.29 -13.16
N GLY A 22 -33.42 2.05 -12.08
CA GLY A 22 -33.17 1.76 -10.66
C GLY A 22 -31.92 0.92 -10.33
N LEU A 23 -32.07 -0.40 -10.31
CA LEU A 23 -31.00 -1.35 -9.96
C LEU A 23 -29.77 -1.22 -10.87
N MET A 24 -29.97 -0.89 -12.14
CA MET A 24 -28.88 -0.72 -13.09
C MET A 24 -28.11 0.58 -12.88
N LEU A 25 -28.77 1.65 -12.40
CA LEU A 25 -28.10 2.90 -12.05
C LEU A 25 -27.18 2.70 -10.84
N GLN A 26 -27.66 2.06 -9.78
CA GLN A 26 -26.82 1.74 -8.62
C GLN A 26 -25.61 0.90 -9.00
N LYS A 27 -25.82 -0.12 -9.85
CA LYS A 27 -24.72 -0.94 -10.39
C LYS A 27 -23.72 -0.10 -11.17
N ALA A 28 -24.17 0.84 -12.00
CA ALA A 28 -23.29 1.74 -12.76
C ALA A 28 -22.46 2.64 -11.84
N ILE A 29 -23.07 3.23 -10.80
CA ILE A 29 -22.38 4.06 -9.80
C ILE A 29 -21.31 3.23 -9.09
N ILE A 30 -21.66 2.05 -8.59
CA ILE A 30 -20.71 1.18 -7.87
C ILE A 30 -19.58 0.72 -8.79
N THR A 31 -19.88 0.36 -10.04
CA THR A 31 -18.87 -0.04 -11.02
C THR A 31 -17.90 1.10 -11.31
N SER A 32 -18.41 2.32 -11.49
CA SER A 32 -17.59 3.50 -11.71
C SER A 32 -16.74 3.86 -10.48
N LEU A 33 -17.31 3.75 -9.27
CA LEU A 33 -16.58 3.93 -8.02
C LEU A 33 -15.42 2.93 -7.92
N MET A 34 -15.68 1.64 -8.19
CA MET A 34 -14.66 0.61 -8.11
C MET A 34 -13.53 0.85 -9.13
N ALA A 35 -13.87 1.27 -10.35
CA ALA A 35 -12.88 1.61 -11.37
C ALA A 35 -12.02 2.82 -10.96
N GLU A 36 -12.64 3.89 -10.46
CA GLU A 36 -11.90 5.05 -9.94
C GLU A 36 -11.04 4.66 -8.73
N PHE A 37 -11.55 3.82 -7.83
CA PHE A 37 -10.82 3.38 -6.64
C PHE A 37 -9.60 2.54 -7.02
N ALA A 38 -9.76 1.59 -7.94
CA ALA A 38 -8.66 0.78 -8.44
C ALA A 38 -7.58 1.61 -9.15
N SER A 39 -7.93 2.76 -9.73
CA SER A 39 -6.96 3.68 -10.34
C SER A 39 -6.10 4.44 -9.32
N ARG A 40 -6.55 4.54 -8.06
CA ARG A 40 -5.81 5.26 -7.00
C ARG A 40 -4.92 4.30 -6.23
N LYS A 41 -3.61 4.51 -6.32
CA LYS A 41 -2.61 3.68 -5.64
C LYS A 41 -2.58 3.92 -4.12
N ALA A 42 -2.39 5.17 -3.70
CA ALA A 42 -2.25 5.53 -2.29
C ALA A 42 -2.53 7.02 -2.04
N SER A 43 -2.71 7.37 -0.77
CA SER A 43 -2.72 8.74 -0.27
C SER A 43 -1.80 8.88 0.95
N ARG A 44 -1.28 10.09 1.20
CA ARG A 44 -0.44 10.39 2.37
C ARG A 44 -1.13 10.06 3.69
N GLU A 45 -2.42 10.36 3.78
CA GLU A 45 -3.23 10.24 5.00
C GLU A 45 -3.64 8.79 5.26
N LEU A 46 -4.19 8.09 4.25
CA LEU A 46 -4.81 6.79 4.46
C LEU A 46 -3.91 5.59 4.12
N GLY A 47 -2.77 5.82 3.46
CA GLY A 47 -1.91 4.74 2.98
C GLY A 47 -2.30 4.24 1.60
N TYR A 48 -1.87 3.03 1.28
CA TYR A 48 -2.25 2.31 0.06
C TYR A 48 -3.72 1.92 0.09
N PHE A 49 -4.42 2.17 -1.00
CA PHE A 49 -5.80 1.70 -1.18
C PHE A 49 -5.78 0.24 -1.60
N LEU A 50 -6.53 -0.61 -0.90
CA LEU A 50 -6.55 -2.05 -1.17
C LEU A 50 -7.88 -2.49 -1.78
N ALA A 51 -8.98 -2.23 -1.08
CA ALA A 51 -10.30 -2.65 -1.52
C ALA A 51 -11.41 -1.77 -0.96
N VAL A 52 -12.48 -1.58 -1.74
CA VAL A 52 -13.77 -1.08 -1.22
C VAL A 52 -14.42 -2.20 -0.42
N ASN A 53 -14.88 -1.89 0.79
CA ASN A 53 -15.46 -2.86 1.71
C ASN A 53 -16.99 -2.79 1.75
N THR A 54 -17.55 -1.59 1.90
CA THR A 54 -19.01 -1.43 2.04
C THR A 54 -19.43 -0.06 1.54
N ILE A 55 -20.46 0.01 0.70
CA ILE A 55 -21.13 1.26 0.35
C ILE A 55 -22.04 1.64 1.52
N LEU A 56 -21.85 2.84 2.05
CA LEU A 56 -22.61 3.36 3.19
C LEU A 56 -23.85 4.12 2.72
N SER A 57 -23.67 5.00 1.72
CA SER A 57 -24.76 5.78 1.14
C SER A 57 -24.43 6.20 -0.30
N ILE A 58 -25.48 6.36 -1.11
CA ILE A 58 -25.41 7.00 -2.42
C ILE A 58 -26.38 8.16 -2.35
N GLY A 59 -25.87 9.39 -2.40
CA GLY A 59 -26.70 10.58 -2.38
C GLY A 59 -27.32 10.89 -3.73
N GLU A 60 -28.19 11.91 -3.74
CA GLU A 60 -28.91 12.32 -4.94
C GLU A 60 -27.96 12.82 -6.05
N GLY A 61 -28.27 12.42 -7.28
CA GLY A 61 -27.52 12.82 -8.46
C GLY A 61 -27.71 14.30 -8.80
N LYS A 62 -26.61 15.01 -9.02
CA LYS A 62 -26.61 16.42 -9.45
C LYS A 62 -26.12 16.53 -10.88
N VAL A 63 -26.96 17.09 -11.75
CA VAL A 63 -26.60 17.33 -13.16
C VAL A 63 -25.54 18.44 -13.24
N ARG A 64 -24.47 18.18 -13.98
CA ARG A 64 -23.41 19.16 -14.27
C ARG A 64 -23.83 20.04 -15.43
N GLN A 65 -23.92 21.35 -15.20
CA GLN A 65 -24.45 22.33 -16.15
C GLN A 65 -23.75 22.37 -17.53
N GLN A 66 -22.49 21.94 -17.62
CA GLN A 66 -21.71 22.02 -18.86
C GLN A 66 -21.72 20.73 -19.69
N THR A 67 -21.75 19.56 -19.04
CA THR A 67 -21.61 18.27 -19.73
C THR A 67 -22.90 17.46 -19.78
N GLY A 68 -23.88 17.78 -18.93
CA GLY A 68 -25.09 16.96 -18.76
C GLY A 68 -24.85 15.68 -17.95
N ASP A 69 -23.61 15.37 -17.59
CA ASP A 69 -23.28 14.24 -16.72
C ASP A 69 -23.93 14.41 -15.34
N VAL A 70 -24.15 13.30 -14.66
CA VAL A 70 -24.68 13.32 -13.29
C VAL A 70 -23.61 12.90 -12.30
N LEU A 71 -23.44 13.74 -11.28
CA LEU A 71 -22.53 13.51 -10.16
C LEU A 71 -23.30 12.93 -8.98
N PHE A 72 -22.87 11.79 -8.49
CA PHE A 72 -23.42 11.12 -7.30
C PHE A 72 -22.39 11.17 -6.17
N PRO A 73 -22.68 11.81 -5.03
CA PRO A 73 -21.84 11.70 -3.85
C PRO A 73 -22.04 10.31 -3.24
N VAL A 74 -20.96 9.55 -3.07
CA VAL A 74 -20.98 8.18 -2.55
C VAL A 74 -20.10 8.09 -1.33
N GLU A 75 -20.69 7.69 -0.21
CA GLU A 75 -19.96 7.38 1.01
C GLU A 75 -19.73 5.88 1.10
N PHE A 76 -18.49 5.49 1.40
CA PHE A 76 -18.11 4.10 1.48
C PHE A 76 -17.00 3.89 2.51
N SER A 77 -16.86 2.65 2.97
CA SER A 77 -15.70 2.20 3.73
C SER A 77 -14.76 1.39 2.84
N CYS A 78 -13.46 1.53 3.07
CA CYS A 78 -12.43 0.81 2.34
C CYS A 78 -11.36 0.27 3.29
N LEU A 79 -10.66 -0.77 2.84
CA LEU A 79 -9.46 -1.29 3.46
C LEU A 79 -8.25 -0.57 2.88
N THR A 80 -7.39 -0.06 3.76
CA THR A 80 -6.11 0.56 3.40
C THR A 80 -4.96 -0.10 4.14
N PHE A 81 -3.74 0.08 3.64
CA PHE A 81 -2.51 -0.36 4.29
C PHE A 81 -1.57 0.82 4.46
N LYS A 82 -1.12 1.07 5.69
CA LYS A 82 -0.18 2.14 6.02
C LYS A 82 0.94 1.59 6.89
N LEU A 83 2.18 1.96 6.56
CA LEU A 83 3.35 1.73 7.40
C LEU A 83 3.42 2.86 8.43
N LEU A 84 3.65 2.51 9.69
CA LEU A 84 3.88 3.48 10.77
C LEU A 84 5.25 3.25 11.39
N ALA A 85 5.93 4.35 11.75
CA ALA A 85 7.18 4.26 12.49
C ALA A 85 6.91 3.68 13.89
N GLY A 86 7.81 2.82 14.35
CA GLY A 86 7.69 2.07 15.59
C GLY A 86 7.01 0.70 15.45
N GLU A 87 6.44 0.37 14.27
CA GLU A 87 5.86 -0.95 14.04
C GLU A 87 6.93 -2.00 13.73
N VAL A 88 6.76 -3.21 14.25
CA VAL A 88 7.50 -4.39 13.81
C VAL A 88 6.69 -5.10 12.74
N LEU A 89 7.29 -5.31 11.57
CA LEU A 89 6.64 -5.91 10.41
C LEU A 89 7.52 -6.99 9.79
N ASP A 90 6.87 -7.91 9.08
CA ASP A 90 7.54 -8.96 8.31
C ASP A 90 7.52 -8.54 6.82
N GLY A 91 8.66 -8.66 6.15
CA GLY A 91 8.80 -8.31 4.74
C GLY A 91 9.73 -9.25 3.99
N GLU A 92 9.42 -9.53 2.74
CA GLU A 92 10.19 -10.43 1.88
C GLU A 92 11.29 -9.68 1.14
N VAL A 93 12.52 -10.18 1.19
CA VAL A 93 13.65 -9.60 0.46
C VAL A 93 13.48 -9.82 -1.03
N HIS A 94 13.36 -8.73 -1.81
CA HIS A 94 13.28 -8.84 -3.28
C HIS A 94 14.53 -8.38 -4.02
N LYS A 95 15.35 -7.53 -3.37
CA LYS A 95 16.60 -7.01 -3.95
C LYS A 95 17.66 -6.81 -2.88
N ILE A 96 18.88 -7.24 -3.18
CA ILE A 96 20.04 -7.18 -2.29
C ILE A 96 21.12 -6.34 -2.95
N LEU A 97 21.71 -5.42 -2.18
CA LEU A 97 22.81 -4.55 -2.59
C LEU A 97 23.88 -4.55 -1.49
N LYS A 98 25.12 -4.15 -1.84
CA LYS A 98 26.22 -4.03 -0.87
C LYS A 98 25.87 -3.15 0.34
N HIS A 99 25.05 -2.12 0.15
CA HIS A 99 24.69 -1.16 1.21
C HIS A 99 23.43 -1.53 2.00
N GLY A 100 22.73 -2.61 1.64
CA GLY A 100 21.51 -3.03 2.32
C GLY A 100 20.58 -3.85 1.44
N VAL A 101 19.38 -4.10 1.95
CA VAL A 101 18.35 -4.90 1.27
C VAL A 101 17.06 -4.12 1.11
N PHE A 102 16.32 -4.42 0.04
CA PHE A 102 14.96 -3.94 -0.16
C PHE A 102 13.98 -5.06 0.13
N LEU A 103 12.99 -4.73 0.95
CA LEU A 103 11.94 -5.61 1.41
C LEU A 103 10.59 -5.17 0.81
N ARG A 104 9.77 -6.15 0.48
CA ARG A 104 8.35 -5.98 0.16
C ARG A 104 7.53 -6.34 1.39
N CYS A 105 6.73 -5.40 1.88
CA CYS A 105 5.81 -5.60 2.99
C CYS A 105 4.40 -5.17 2.55
N GLY A 106 3.53 -6.15 2.30
CA GLY A 106 2.22 -5.90 1.69
C GLY A 106 2.37 -5.16 0.35
N PRO A 107 1.63 -4.06 0.10
CA PRO A 107 1.75 -3.25 -1.12
C PRO A 107 2.99 -2.32 -1.14
N ALA A 108 3.75 -2.23 -0.05
CA ALA A 108 4.93 -1.39 0.03
C ALA A 108 6.18 -2.17 -0.42
N GLU A 109 6.71 -1.82 -1.60
CA GLU A 109 7.90 -2.48 -2.17
C GLU A 109 9.22 -1.78 -1.82
N ASN A 110 9.13 -0.55 -1.32
CA ASN A 110 10.28 0.33 -1.09
C ASN A 110 10.62 0.46 0.40
N VAL A 111 10.70 -0.68 1.10
CA VAL A 111 11.24 -0.72 2.46
C VAL A 111 12.74 -1.01 2.37
N PHE A 112 13.58 -0.08 2.79
CA PHE A 112 15.02 -0.22 2.74
C PHE A 112 15.60 -0.50 4.13
N LEU A 113 16.37 -1.57 4.24
CA LEU A 113 17.09 -1.94 5.44
C LEU A 113 18.59 -1.78 5.16
N SER A 114 19.19 -0.74 5.74
CA SER A 114 20.60 -0.43 5.52
C SER A 114 21.50 -1.44 6.23
N HIS A 115 22.67 -1.71 5.66
CA HIS A 115 23.68 -2.56 6.31
C HIS A 115 24.09 -2.01 7.69
N GLN A 116 24.11 -0.68 7.87
CA GLN A 116 24.35 -0.04 9.17
C GLN A 116 23.28 -0.38 10.23
N LYS A 117 22.09 -0.82 9.82
CA LYS A 117 21.01 -1.27 10.70
C LYS A 117 20.89 -2.79 10.77
N MET A 118 21.90 -3.50 10.25
CA MET A 118 22.07 -4.95 10.26
C MET A 118 23.51 -5.30 10.71
N GLU A 119 23.98 -4.72 11.80
CA GLU A 119 25.41 -4.74 12.19
C GLU A 119 26.01 -6.15 12.31
N ASP A 120 25.21 -7.13 12.74
CA ASP A 120 25.64 -8.53 12.88
C ASP A 120 25.79 -9.29 11.55
N TYR A 121 25.36 -8.69 10.43
CA TYR A 121 25.32 -9.34 9.12
C TYR A 121 26.40 -8.79 8.19
N GLN A 122 27.18 -9.68 7.59
CA GLN A 122 28.20 -9.33 6.60
C GLN A 122 27.70 -9.60 5.18
N TYR A 123 28.01 -8.68 4.27
CA TYR A 123 27.70 -8.81 2.85
C TYR A 123 28.62 -9.81 2.16
N VAL A 124 28.04 -10.77 1.45
CA VAL A 124 28.76 -11.72 0.61
C VAL A 124 28.46 -11.41 -0.86
N PRO A 125 29.47 -11.00 -1.66
CA PRO A 125 29.30 -10.75 -3.08
C PRO A 125 29.18 -12.07 -3.87
N GLY A 126 28.55 -12.00 -5.04
CA GLY A 126 28.42 -13.12 -5.97
C GLY A 126 27.35 -12.84 -7.03
N GLU A 127 27.05 -13.84 -7.85
CA GLU A 127 25.90 -13.80 -8.77
C GLU A 127 24.58 -13.64 -8.00
N ASN A 128 24.46 -14.35 -6.87
CA ASN A 128 23.39 -14.22 -5.90
C ASN A 128 23.96 -13.66 -4.59
N PRO A 129 24.02 -12.32 -4.44
CA PRO A 129 24.56 -11.72 -3.23
C PRO A 129 23.60 -11.89 -2.05
N TYR A 130 24.15 -12.07 -0.84
CA TYR A 130 23.37 -12.23 0.38
C TYR A 130 24.08 -11.63 1.60
N PHE A 131 23.38 -11.56 2.72
CA PHE A 131 23.94 -11.17 4.01
C PHE A 131 23.93 -12.37 4.96
N ILE A 132 25.00 -12.59 5.73
CA ILE A 132 25.12 -13.70 6.68
C ILE A 132 25.71 -13.24 8.01
N ASN A 133 25.22 -13.78 9.12
CA ASN A 133 25.79 -13.52 10.45
C ASN A 133 26.62 -14.71 10.98
N ALA A 134 27.31 -14.51 12.11
CA ALA A 134 28.13 -15.54 12.75
C ALA A 134 27.32 -16.78 13.22
N LYS A 135 26.00 -16.63 13.39
CA LYS A 135 25.08 -17.73 13.76
C LYS A 135 24.57 -18.50 12.53
N SER A 136 25.15 -18.28 11.35
CA SER A 136 24.74 -18.86 10.07
C SER A 136 23.32 -18.51 9.62
N SER A 137 22.72 -17.45 10.20
CA SER A 137 21.47 -16.87 9.71
C SER A 137 21.73 -16.08 8.43
N LYS A 138 20.90 -16.30 7.41
CA LYS A 138 21.06 -15.72 6.07
C LYS A 138 19.88 -14.83 5.72
N ILE A 139 20.18 -13.65 5.17
CA ILE A 139 19.22 -12.78 4.50
C ILE A 139 19.52 -12.89 3.00
N ASP A 140 18.72 -13.69 2.32
CA ASP A 140 18.80 -13.95 0.88
C ASP A 140 17.48 -13.53 0.20
N LYS A 141 17.47 -13.47 -1.13
CA LYS A 141 16.29 -13.14 -1.91
C LYS A 141 15.18 -14.17 -1.63
N GLY A 142 13.98 -13.67 -1.35
CA GLY A 142 12.81 -14.48 -0.97
C GLY A 142 12.70 -14.78 0.53
N VAL A 143 13.73 -14.46 1.33
CA VAL A 143 13.66 -14.64 2.79
C VAL A 143 12.75 -13.58 3.40
N VAL A 144 11.88 -14.00 4.31
CA VAL A 144 11.06 -13.09 5.13
C VAL A 144 11.90 -12.63 6.30
N VAL A 145 12.01 -11.31 6.46
CA VAL A 145 12.75 -10.65 7.53
C VAL A 145 11.76 -9.86 8.37
N ARG A 146 11.80 -10.07 9.69
CA ARG A 146 11.14 -9.24 10.69
C ARG A 146 11.99 -8.03 11.02
N PHE A 147 11.46 -6.84 10.85
CA PHE A 147 12.18 -5.58 11.05
C PHE A 147 11.32 -4.54 11.76
N LEU A 148 11.97 -3.62 12.47
CA LEU A 148 11.35 -2.44 13.04
C LEU A 148 11.33 -1.31 12.01
N VAL A 149 10.18 -0.70 11.74
CA VAL A 149 10.05 0.50 10.91
C VAL A 149 10.55 1.71 11.71
N ILE A 150 11.62 2.36 11.26
CA ILE A 150 12.17 3.54 11.96
C ILE A 150 11.72 4.86 11.33
N GLY A 151 11.25 4.83 10.08
CA GLY A 151 10.82 6.04 9.37
C GLY A 151 10.05 5.70 8.11
N VAL A 152 9.07 6.54 7.79
CA VAL A 152 8.18 6.39 6.63
C VAL A 152 8.02 7.75 5.96
N ARG A 153 8.11 7.77 4.64
CA ARG A 153 7.93 8.97 3.82
C ARG A 153 6.98 8.67 2.66
N PHE A 154 6.02 9.56 2.43
CA PHE A 154 5.20 9.53 1.23
C PHE A 154 5.91 10.24 0.08
N VAL A 155 5.96 9.59 -1.09
CA VAL A 155 6.53 10.13 -2.32
C VAL A 155 5.41 10.44 -3.28
N GLU A 156 5.15 11.74 -3.48
CA GLU A 156 4.01 12.25 -4.26
C GLU A 156 4.05 11.78 -5.72
N ALA A 157 5.23 11.80 -6.34
CA ALA A 157 5.43 11.42 -7.74
C ALA A 157 5.12 9.93 -8.00
N GLU A 158 5.43 9.05 -7.04
CA GLU A 158 5.18 7.60 -7.16
C GLU A 158 3.81 7.18 -6.61
N LYS A 159 3.08 8.13 -5.99
CA LYS A 159 1.90 7.88 -5.14
C LYS A 159 2.11 6.66 -4.25
N GLY A 160 3.25 6.64 -3.55
CA GLY A 160 3.73 5.49 -2.79
C GLY A 160 4.51 5.88 -1.56
N PHE A 161 4.86 4.89 -0.74
CA PHE A 161 5.63 5.09 0.48
C PHE A 161 7.01 4.47 0.35
N GLN A 162 7.99 5.17 0.90
CA GLN A 162 9.31 4.65 1.18
C GLN A 162 9.45 4.53 2.69
N ALA A 163 10.00 3.41 3.15
CA ALA A 163 10.25 3.21 4.55
C ALA A 163 11.70 2.77 4.78
N VAL A 164 12.21 3.07 5.96
CA VAL A 164 13.49 2.59 6.43
C VAL A 164 13.26 1.65 7.62
N GLY A 165 13.94 0.51 7.59
CA GLY A 165 13.86 -0.52 8.62
C GLY A 165 15.11 -0.61 9.48
N SER A 166 15.01 -1.34 10.59
CA SER A 166 16.12 -1.71 11.47
C SER A 166 15.99 -3.13 11.99
N LEU A 167 17.12 -3.82 12.16
CA LEU A 167 17.21 -5.08 12.93
C LEU A 167 17.81 -4.87 14.32
N GLN A 168 18.08 -3.63 14.73
CA GLN A 168 18.50 -3.32 16.09
C GLN A 168 17.31 -3.51 17.04
N GLY A 169 17.35 -4.55 17.86
CA GLY A 169 16.32 -4.91 18.84
C GLY A 169 16.20 -6.42 19.02
N ASP A 170 15.43 -6.84 20.02
CA ASP A 170 15.22 -8.26 20.30
C ASP A 170 14.21 -8.87 19.30
N TYR A 171 14.43 -10.15 18.95
CA TYR A 171 13.54 -10.94 18.09
C TYR A 171 13.33 -10.41 16.66
N LEU A 172 14.28 -9.63 16.13
CA LEU A 172 14.32 -9.16 14.75
C LEU A 172 15.27 -10.02 13.88
N GLY A 173 15.06 -10.00 12.56
CA GLY A 173 15.86 -10.77 11.59
C GLY A 173 15.03 -11.76 10.77
N PRO A 174 15.68 -12.69 10.05
CA PRO A 174 15.02 -13.73 9.28
C PRO A 174 14.02 -14.54 10.13
N VAL A 175 12.84 -14.77 9.57
CA VAL A 175 11.80 -15.61 10.16
C VAL A 175 11.93 -16.99 9.54
N SER A 176 12.70 -17.87 10.18
CA SER A 176 12.94 -19.26 9.76
C SER A 176 13.02 -20.17 10.98
#